data_AF-A7SLS7-F1
#
_entry.id   AF-A7SLS7-F1
#
_cell.length_a   1.000
_cell.length_b   1.000
_cell.length_c   1.000
_cell.angle_alpha   90.00
_cell.angle_beta   90.00
_cell.angle_gamma   90.00
#
_symmetry.space_group_name_H-M   'P 1'
#
loop_
_entity.id
_entity.type
_entity.pdbx_description
1 polymer ?
#
loop_
_entity_poly.entity_id
_entity_poly.type
_entity_poly.pdbx_seq_one_letter_code
_entity_poly.pdbx_strand_id
1 'polypeptide(L)'
;MRTSSLKIAVIFSGGGALFMLIILFQRIENTKLGLFSAIAAEEPKYTPEVAKAVPKITKLHEITVFLRLTSNKEHKRRLYCYFLRTYVLFWPENLPSKTVLVLDQESLQDHEFGVKLINKTKSNFPNLKFDVQYEPLPMKSVLEFPGSPKPPGYNRQLWSSFFIDKYTDDDVIAWMDTDAAFTFPVTTSSIFNGGKLRAIGSECSVSISWVQTWATTTELALGVPMIADFMIYFPVYILRDTFTNCRNHILKRFKTNDFAEAFKGFYKGYISPVCIILSYAWHFERDRYDWSFKLCSSLTDYNKKFSKEAQIPPENANAFLPQPQTAFHYCDVDFLMSNIRMSYCLVKGSGGNPIDKCPGRDIALNRSLVLFNHDLQRVNNPEDTPCLGEHRESCLRTLEECFRNIKGEIAQGLRKVDWRDLETVDKLAKEDGIQCTTIP
;
A
#
# COMPACT_ATOMS: atom_id res chain seq x y z
N MET A 1 52.83 -55.60 51.38
CA MET A 1 53.11 -55.46 49.93
C MET A 1 52.88 -53.98 49.59
N ARG A 2 53.80 -53.03 49.82
CA ARG A 2 55.13 -52.76 49.22
C ARG A 2 55.08 -52.66 47.69
N THR A 3 55.07 -51.41 47.17
CA THR A 3 56.15 -50.74 46.36
C THR A 3 56.21 -51.25 44.91
N SER A 4 56.43 -50.51 43.81
CA SER A 4 56.84 -49.14 43.47
C SER A 4 57.15 -49.13 41.95
N SER A 5 57.02 -47.99 41.25
CA SER A 5 57.72 -47.63 39.97
C SER A 5 57.25 -48.38 38.69
N LEU A 6 57.28 -47.87 37.45
CA LEU A 6 58.17 -46.88 36.80
C LEU A 6 57.53 -46.30 35.49
N LYS A 7 57.95 -45.05 35.22
CA LYS A 7 57.78 -44.05 34.13
C LYS A 7 57.75 -44.50 32.65
N ILE A 8 57.16 -43.63 31.80
CA ILE A 8 57.74 -42.89 30.63
C ILE A 8 56.68 -41.86 30.15
N ALA A 9 56.90 -40.55 30.37
CA ALA A 9 57.35 -39.50 29.42
C ALA A 9 56.21 -38.95 28.52
N VAL A 10 56.03 -37.67 28.19
CA VAL A 10 56.92 -36.50 28.04
C VAL A 10 56.10 -35.24 28.35
N ILE A 11 56.69 -34.27 29.04
CA ILE A 11 56.22 -32.88 29.10
C ILE A 11 56.98 -32.09 28.01
N PHE A 12 56.25 -31.46 27.10
CA PHE A 12 56.69 -30.19 26.51
C PHE A 12 55.53 -29.20 26.47
N SER A 13 55.82 -28.05 27.08
CA SER A 13 55.11 -26.77 27.08
C SER A 13 54.75 -26.25 25.68
N GLY A 14 53.70 -25.43 25.63
CA GLY A 14 53.71 -24.28 24.72
C GLY A 14 52.45 -24.15 23.87
N GLY A 15 51.54 -23.28 24.31
CA GLY A 15 50.28 -22.99 23.65
C GLY A 15 50.41 -22.56 22.18
N GLY A 16 49.47 -23.06 21.38
CA GLY A 16 48.51 -22.13 20.78
C GLY A 16 48.80 -21.60 19.38
N ALA A 17 49.30 -22.41 18.46
CA ALA A 17 49.17 -22.15 17.02
C ALA A 17 47.74 -22.46 16.49
N LEU A 18 46.71 -22.13 17.28
CA LEU A 18 45.28 -22.26 16.92
C LEU A 18 44.53 -20.92 17.08
N PHE A 19 45.25 -19.79 17.04
CA PHE A 19 44.66 -18.45 17.21
C PHE A 19 44.78 -17.56 15.97
N MET A 20 45.41 -18.02 14.88
CA MET A 20 45.64 -17.21 13.67
C MET A 20 44.74 -17.56 12.48
N LEU A 21 43.80 -18.52 12.61
CA LEU A 21 42.79 -18.79 11.58
C LEU A 21 41.39 -18.22 11.91
N ILE A 22 41.14 -17.80 13.15
CA ILE A 22 39.85 -17.21 13.56
C ILE A 22 39.85 -15.67 13.32
N ILE A 23 41.02 -15.03 13.36
CA ILE A 23 41.13 -13.57 13.23
C ILE A 23 40.98 -13.08 11.77
N LEU A 24 41.13 -13.96 10.77
CA LEU A 24 40.92 -13.60 9.36
C LEU A 24 39.48 -13.77 8.87
N PHE A 25 38.63 -14.54 9.57
CA PHE A 25 37.19 -14.59 9.30
C PHE A 25 36.39 -13.52 10.04
N GLN A 26 36.88 -13.00 11.18
CA GLN A 26 36.22 -11.92 11.94
C GLN A 26 36.49 -10.50 11.42
N ARG A 27 37.38 -10.33 10.43
CA ARG A 27 37.76 -9.00 9.92
C ARG A 27 37.13 -8.61 8.57
N ILE A 28 36.37 -9.50 7.94
CA ILE A 28 35.61 -9.20 6.71
C ILE A 28 34.13 -8.86 7.02
N GLU A 29 33.60 -9.25 8.19
CA GLU A 29 32.22 -8.92 8.60
C GLU A 29 32.06 -7.54 9.28
N ASN A 30 33.15 -6.86 9.65
CA ASN A 30 33.09 -5.66 10.51
C ASN A 30 33.36 -4.31 9.81
N THR A 31 33.28 -4.23 8.49
CA THR A 31 33.34 -2.95 7.77
C THR A 31 32.24 -2.85 6.72
N LYS A 32 30.98 -2.83 7.19
CA LYS A 32 29.84 -2.08 6.60
C LYS A 32 28.48 -2.28 7.31
N LEU A 33 28.42 -2.89 8.50
CA LEU A 33 27.27 -2.73 9.41
C LEU A 33 27.45 -1.50 10.30
N GLY A 34 27.37 -0.32 9.69
CA GLY A 34 27.24 0.94 10.42
C GLY A 34 25.80 1.43 10.33
N LEU A 35 25.12 1.46 11.48
CA LEU A 35 23.84 2.14 11.73
C LEU A 35 22.55 1.51 11.17
N PHE A 36 22.16 0.33 11.65
CA PHE A 36 20.73 0.00 11.85
C PHE A 36 20.60 -0.78 13.16
N SER A 37 20.41 -0.05 14.26
CA SER A 37 19.99 -0.62 15.53
C SER A 37 18.56 -1.14 15.42
N ALA A 38 18.33 -2.34 15.93
CA ALA A 38 17.06 -3.02 16.17
C ALA A 38 15.81 -2.12 16.17
N ILE A 39 14.96 -2.25 15.13
CA ILE A 39 13.61 -1.67 15.07
C ILE A 39 12.55 -2.65 15.65
N ALA A 40 12.95 -3.79 16.21
CA ALA A 40 12.05 -4.56 17.08
C ALA A 40 12.77 -5.22 18.24
N ALA A 41 12.61 -4.61 19.40
CA ALA A 41 12.66 -5.28 20.69
C ALA A 41 12.16 -4.36 21.81
N GLU A 42 12.07 -3.04 21.58
CA GLU A 42 11.53 -2.12 22.58
C GLU A 42 10.41 -1.26 22.00
N GLU A 43 9.20 -1.46 22.51
CA GLU A 43 8.12 -0.50 22.38
C GLU A 43 8.55 0.81 23.08
N PRO A 44 8.61 1.95 22.38
CA PRO A 44 8.98 3.20 23.03
C PRO A 44 7.84 3.65 23.95
N LYS A 45 8.19 3.98 25.21
CA LYS A 45 7.27 4.60 26.17
C LYS A 45 6.70 5.89 25.57
N TYR A 46 5.38 5.93 25.42
CA TYR A 46 4.63 7.08 24.93
C TYR A 46 4.86 8.31 25.82
N THR A 47 5.29 9.41 25.20
CA THR A 47 5.22 10.75 25.78
C THR A 47 4.27 11.58 24.90
N PRO A 48 3.28 12.28 25.48
CA PRO A 48 2.30 13.03 24.70
C PRO A 48 2.95 14.30 24.13
N GLU A 49 3.16 14.33 22.81
CA GLU A 49 3.53 15.55 22.12
C GLU A 49 2.26 16.28 21.65
N VAL A 50 2.18 17.58 21.95
CA VAL A 50 1.04 18.44 21.67
C VAL A 50 0.98 18.74 20.16
N ALA A 51 -0.18 18.44 19.55
CA ALA A 51 -0.46 18.69 18.15
C ALA A 51 -0.16 20.15 17.76
N LYS A 52 0.78 20.35 16.83
CA LYS A 52 1.09 21.65 16.23
C LYS A 52 0.25 21.87 14.97
N ALA A 53 -0.08 23.15 14.75
CA ALA A 53 -0.95 23.65 13.70
C ALA A 53 -0.56 23.21 12.29
N VAL A 54 -1.57 22.98 11.45
CA VAL A 54 -1.48 22.57 10.04
C VAL A 54 -0.73 23.64 9.21
N PRO A 55 0.42 23.31 8.59
CA PRO A 55 1.14 24.25 7.72
C PRO A 55 0.40 24.46 6.40
N LYS A 56 0.43 25.70 5.88
CA LYS A 56 0.08 26.00 4.48
C LYS A 56 1.06 25.25 3.57
N ILE A 57 0.53 24.52 2.58
CA ILE A 57 1.31 23.66 1.69
C ILE A 57 2.04 24.52 0.65
N THR A 58 3.34 24.71 0.88
CA THR A 58 4.29 25.30 -0.08
C THR A 58 5.37 24.31 -0.51
N LYS A 59 5.33 23.06 -0.02
CA LYS A 59 6.27 21.97 -0.35
C LYS A 59 5.50 20.84 -1.03
N LEU A 60 6.05 20.28 -2.11
CA LEU A 60 5.54 19.05 -2.72
C LEU A 60 5.76 17.91 -1.71
N HIS A 61 4.68 17.24 -1.30
CA HIS A 61 4.75 16.14 -0.33
C HIS A 61 5.55 14.97 -0.88
N GLU A 62 6.44 14.42 -0.06
CA GLU A 62 7.15 13.17 -0.37
C GLU A 62 6.20 11.99 -0.16
N ILE A 63 6.20 11.03 -1.11
CA ILE A 63 5.20 9.96 -1.17
C ILE A 63 5.89 8.59 -1.15
N THR A 64 5.55 7.76 -0.17
CA THR A 64 5.90 6.34 -0.17
C THR A 64 4.76 5.51 -0.72
N VAL A 65 5.01 4.75 -1.79
CA VAL A 65 4.15 3.64 -2.20
C VAL A 65 4.50 2.43 -1.35
N PHE A 66 3.56 1.97 -0.54
CA PHE A 66 3.80 0.93 0.46
C PHE A 66 3.12 -0.38 0.08
N LEU A 67 3.89 -1.47 0.11
CA LEU A 67 3.37 -2.84 -0.05
C LEU A 67 4.01 -3.76 0.99
N ARG A 68 3.19 -4.61 1.61
CA ARG A 68 3.65 -5.72 2.45
C ARG A 68 3.38 -7.04 1.75
N LEU A 69 4.40 -7.88 1.62
CA LEU A 69 4.31 -9.14 0.90
C LEU A 69 5.29 -10.16 1.48
N THR A 70 5.31 -11.36 0.90
CA THR A 70 6.29 -12.41 1.23
C THR A 70 6.79 -13.02 -0.06
N SER A 71 7.88 -13.79 -0.02
CA SER A 71 8.47 -14.40 -1.21
C SER A 71 7.70 -15.61 -1.75
N ASN A 72 6.49 -15.87 -1.26
CA ASN A 72 5.68 -16.98 -1.73
C ASN A 72 5.29 -16.78 -3.21
N LYS A 73 4.97 -17.88 -3.90
CA LYS A 73 4.70 -17.88 -5.35
C LYS A 73 3.56 -16.94 -5.74
N GLU A 74 2.49 -16.88 -4.95
CA GLU A 74 1.32 -16.05 -5.24
C GLU A 74 1.61 -14.56 -5.06
N HIS A 75 2.30 -14.18 -3.99
CA HIS A 75 2.72 -12.79 -3.76
C HIS A 75 3.74 -12.33 -4.82
N LYS A 76 4.69 -13.18 -5.21
CA LYS A 76 5.58 -12.90 -6.35
C LYS A 76 4.80 -12.71 -7.64
N ARG A 77 3.81 -13.57 -7.91
CA ARG A 77 2.92 -13.45 -9.07
C ARG A 77 2.18 -12.12 -9.05
N ARG A 78 1.55 -11.76 -7.95
CA ARG A 78 0.83 -10.49 -7.82
C ARG A 78 1.74 -9.26 -7.95
N LEU A 79 2.91 -9.30 -7.31
CA LEU A 79 3.91 -8.24 -7.42
C LEU A 79 4.33 -8.03 -8.88
N TYR A 80 4.77 -9.08 -9.58
CA TYR A 80 5.24 -8.94 -10.95
C TYR A 80 4.10 -8.69 -11.93
N CYS A 81 3.07 -9.54 -11.91
CA CYS A 81 2.04 -9.56 -12.94
C CYS A 81 0.96 -8.48 -12.78
N TYR A 82 0.85 -7.84 -11.62
CA TYR A 82 -0.14 -6.80 -11.37
C TYR A 82 0.53 -5.48 -10.97
N PHE A 83 1.18 -5.45 -9.81
CA PHE A 83 1.74 -4.21 -9.28
C PHE A 83 2.85 -3.66 -10.19
N LEU A 84 3.97 -4.35 -10.38
CA LEU A 84 5.12 -3.82 -11.11
C LEU A 84 4.79 -3.51 -12.57
N ARG A 85 4.07 -4.39 -13.27
CA ARG A 85 3.64 -4.15 -14.67
C ARG A 85 2.89 -2.85 -14.84
N THR A 86 1.99 -2.54 -13.92
CA THR A 86 1.14 -1.34 -14.01
C THR A 86 1.81 -0.13 -13.38
N TYR A 87 2.61 -0.33 -12.33
CA TYR A 87 3.41 0.69 -11.67
C TYR A 87 4.41 1.35 -12.62
N VAL A 88 5.20 0.57 -13.37
CA VAL A 88 6.18 1.12 -14.32
C VAL A 88 5.54 1.87 -15.50
N LEU A 89 4.24 1.67 -15.73
CA LEU A 89 3.49 2.41 -16.76
C LEU A 89 2.83 3.68 -16.22
N PHE A 90 2.32 3.64 -15.00
CA PHE A 90 1.33 4.60 -14.51
C PHE A 90 1.76 5.40 -13.30
N TRP A 91 2.79 4.97 -12.59
CA TRP A 91 3.36 5.79 -11.52
C TRP A 91 4.26 6.89 -12.10
N PRO A 92 4.01 8.17 -11.80
CA PRO A 92 4.79 9.29 -12.33
C PRO A 92 6.18 9.41 -11.72
N GLU A 93 7.20 9.53 -12.58
CA GLU A 93 8.59 9.80 -12.17
C GLU A 93 8.78 11.21 -11.59
N ASN A 94 7.92 12.18 -11.94
CA ASN A 94 7.97 13.55 -11.44
C ASN A 94 7.41 13.74 -10.02
N LEU A 95 6.79 12.71 -9.42
CA LEU A 95 6.43 12.76 -8.01
C LEU A 95 7.62 12.37 -7.14
N PRO A 96 7.97 13.15 -6.11
CA PRO A 96 9.05 12.83 -5.19
C PRO A 96 8.63 11.61 -4.36
N SER A 97 8.97 10.43 -4.86
CA SER A 97 8.42 9.18 -4.37
C SER A 97 9.45 8.06 -4.30
N LYS A 98 9.16 7.10 -3.43
CA LYS A 98 9.84 5.82 -3.34
C LYS A 98 8.82 4.71 -3.11
N THR A 99 9.19 3.49 -3.45
CA THR A 99 8.42 2.29 -3.13
C THR A 99 9.10 1.55 -1.99
N VAL A 100 8.37 1.31 -0.91
CA VAL A 100 8.85 0.50 0.22
C VAL A 100 8.11 -0.84 0.20
N LEU A 101 8.90 -1.90 0.10
CA LEU A 101 8.44 -3.28 0.17
C LEU A 101 8.82 -3.88 1.52
N VAL A 102 7.83 -4.29 2.30
CA VAL A 102 8.06 -4.95 3.60
C VAL A 102 7.92 -6.45 3.44
N LEU A 103 8.96 -7.18 3.83
CA LEU A 103 9.05 -8.63 3.82
C LEU A 103 9.25 -9.19 5.25
N ASP A 104 9.08 -10.49 5.43
CA ASP A 104 9.21 -11.13 6.74
C ASP A 104 10.70 -11.38 7.08
N GLN A 105 11.19 -10.80 8.18
CA GLN A 105 12.60 -10.82 8.58
C GLN A 105 13.14 -12.21 8.90
N GLU A 106 12.30 -13.12 9.40
CA GLU A 106 12.70 -14.47 9.75
C GLU A 106 12.84 -15.40 8.52
N SER A 107 12.34 -14.98 7.36
CA SER A 107 12.31 -15.78 6.14
C SER A 107 13.58 -15.56 5.32
N LEU A 108 14.47 -16.56 5.26
CA LEU A 108 15.66 -16.52 4.38
C LEU A 108 15.26 -16.29 2.90
N GLN A 109 14.16 -16.88 2.46
CA GLN A 109 13.66 -16.71 1.10
C GLN A 109 13.20 -15.27 0.82
N ASP A 110 12.67 -14.58 1.83
CA ASP A 110 12.31 -13.16 1.74
C ASP A 110 13.56 -12.29 1.63
N HIS A 111 14.61 -12.59 2.39
CA HIS A 111 15.91 -11.90 2.27
C HIS A 111 16.50 -12.05 0.87
N GLU A 112 16.61 -13.28 0.38
CA GLU A 112 17.11 -13.57 -0.97
C GLU A 112 16.26 -12.88 -2.05
N PHE A 113 14.94 -12.94 -1.91
CA PHE A 113 14.02 -12.30 -2.84
C PHE A 113 14.15 -10.78 -2.83
N GLY A 114 14.20 -10.16 -1.65
CA GLY A 114 14.34 -8.71 -1.49
C GLY A 114 15.62 -8.17 -2.13
N VAL A 115 16.77 -8.82 -1.88
CA VAL A 115 18.05 -8.45 -2.50
C VAL A 115 17.99 -8.59 -4.03
N LYS A 116 17.43 -9.71 -4.52
CA LYS A 116 17.27 -9.95 -5.96
C LYS A 116 16.40 -8.87 -6.60
N LEU A 117 15.27 -8.54 -5.96
CA LEU A 117 14.31 -7.57 -6.45
C LEU A 117 14.91 -6.17 -6.55
N ILE A 118 15.60 -5.70 -5.49
CA ILE A 118 16.29 -4.40 -5.49
C ILE A 118 17.35 -4.31 -6.60
N ASN A 119 18.16 -5.35 -6.77
CA ASN A 119 19.17 -5.36 -7.83
C ASN A 119 18.54 -5.31 -9.23
N LYS A 120 17.45 -6.06 -9.43
CA LYS A 120 16.69 -6.07 -10.70
C LYS A 120 16.03 -4.72 -10.97
N THR A 121 15.33 -4.14 -10.01
CA THR A 121 14.64 -2.85 -10.20
C THR A 121 15.64 -1.73 -10.43
N LYS A 122 16.73 -1.66 -9.65
CA LYS A 122 17.78 -0.65 -9.83
C LYS A 122 18.46 -0.72 -11.21
N SER A 123 18.66 -1.92 -11.73
CA SER A 123 19.34 -2.11 -13.03
C SER A 123 18.43 -1.82 -14.23
N ASN A 124 17.13 -2.05 -14.11
CA ASN A 124 16.18 -1.94 -15.23
C ASN A 124 15.33 -0.66 -15.17
N PHE A 125 15.12 -0.10 -13.99
CA PHE A 125 14.28 1.08 -13.73
C PHE A 125 15.00 2.08 -12.82
N PRO A 126 16.15 2.65 -13.25
CA PRO A 126 17.01 3.48 -12.39
C PRO A 126 16.34 4.77 -11.87
N ASN A 127 15.25 5.22 -12.51
CA ASN A 127 14.48 6.39 -12.09
C ASN A 127 13.47 6.06 -10.98
N LEU A 128 13.15 4.78 -10.77
CA LEU A 128 12.23 4.33 -9.74
C LEU A 128 13.03 3.93 -8.49
N LYS A 129 12.73 4.58 -7.36
CA LYS A 129 13.36 4.28 -6.08
C LYS A 129 12.61 3.16 -5.39
N PHE A 130 13.31 2.06 -5.12
CA PHE A 130 12.78 0.93 -4.35
C PHE A 130 13.64 0.70 -3.12
N ASP A 131 12.99 0.48 -1.99
CA ASP A 131 13.58 0.07 -0.73
C ASP A 131 12.90 -1.23 -0.27
N VAL A 132 13.68 -2.15 0.31
CA VAL A 132 13.17 -3.35 0.97
C VAL A 132 13.47 -3.24 2.45
N GLN A 133 12.44 -3.42 3.26
CA GLN A 133 12.51 -3.48 4.71
C GLN A 133 12.09 -4.88 5.17
N TYR A 134 12.65 -5.30 6.30
CA TYR A 134 12.34 -6.60 6.89
C TYR A 134 11.66 -6.39 8.24
N GLU A 135 10.41 -6.82 8.31
CA GLU A 135 9.60 -6.78 9.52
C GLU A 135 9.87 -8.03 10.35
N PRO A 136 10.27 -7.93 11.62
CA PRO A 136 10.38 -9.07 12.52
C PRO A 136 9.03 -9.56 13.00
N LEU A 137 8.99 -10.82 13.45
CA LEU A 137 7.79 -11.35 14.08
C LEU A 137 7.46 -10.52 15.32
N PRO A 138 6.20 -10.06 15.49
CA PRO A 138 5.78 -9.55 16.78
C PRO A 138 5.82 -10.68 17.82
N MET A 139 5.73 -10.31 19.10
CA MET A 139 5.65 -11.31 20.17
C MET A 139 4.51 -12.31 19.86
N LYS A 140 4.76 -13.62 19.97
CA LYS A 140 3.83 -14.68 19.48
C LYS A 140 2.37 -14.48 19.90
N SER A 141 2.16 -14.00 21.12
CA SER A 141 0.82 -13.82 21.68
C SER A 141 -0.08 -12.85 20.88
N VAL A 142 0.48 -12.00 20.01
CA VAL A 142 -0.24 -10.98 19.24
C VAL A 142 -0.84 -11.54 17.95
N LEU A 143 -0.41 -12.72 17.50
CA LEU A 143 -0.84 -13.33 16.23
C LEU A 143 -1.82 -14.49 16.40
N GLU A 144 -1.91 -15.01 17.62
CA GLU A 144 -2.72 -16.16 18.00
C GLU A 144 -4.06 -15.70 18.58
N PHE A 145 -5.07 -15.66 17.72
CA PHE A 145 -6.44 -15.36 18.13
C PHE A 145 -7.28 -16.65 18.09
N PRO A 146 -7.73 -17.16 19.25
CA PRO A 146 -8.65 -18.30 19.27
C PRO A 146 -9.88 -18.02 18.41
N GLY A 147 -10.15 -18.89 17.44
CA GLY A 147 -11.29 -18.77 16.53
C GLY A 147 -11.10 -17.78 15.37
N SER A 148 -9.89 -17.26 15.12
CA SER A 148 -9.64 -16.48 13.90
C SER A 148 -9.88 -17.34 12.65
N PRO A 149 -10.68 -16.86 11.68
CA PRO A 149 -10.87 -17.57 10.40
C PRO A 149 -9.64 -17.46 9.49
N LYS A 150 -8.60 -16.74 9.90
CA LYS A 150 -7.41 -16.44 9.10
C LYS A 150 -6.13 -16.93 9.76
N PRO A 151 -5.14 -17.38 8.96
CA PRO A 151 -3.89 -17.90 9.49
C PRO A 151 -3.07 -16.81 10.19
N PRO A 152 -2.14 -17.16 11.10
CA PRO A 152 -1.32 -16.20 11.83
C PRO A 152 -0.58 -15.18 10.95
N GLY A 153 -0.09 -15.60 9.77
CA GLY A 153 0.57 -14.69 8.83
C GLY A 153 -0.35 -13.59 8.28
N TYR A 154 -1.64 -13.90 8.11
CA TYR A 154 -2.64 -12.88 7.73
C TYR A 154 -2.92 -11.94 8.91
N ASN A 155 -3.06 -12.47 10.13
CA ASN A 155 -3.24 -11.64 11.32
C ASN A 155 -2.04 -10.71 11.57
N ARG A 156 -0.82 -11.17 11.25
CA ARG A 156 0.39 -10.34 11.30
C ARG A 156 0.29 -9.13 10.39
N GLN A 157 -0.18 -9.32 9.15
CA GLN A 157 -0.42 -8.22 8.22
C GLN A 157 -1.41 -7.20 8.80
N LEU A 158 -2.50 -7.67 9.40
CA LEU A 158 -3.53 -6.80 9.95
C LEU A 158 -3.00 -5.99 11.14
N TRP A 159 -2.22 -6.62 12.02
CA TRP A 159 -1.57 -5.95 13.15
C TRP A 159 -0.53 -4.93 12.66
N SER A 160 0.36 -5.34 11.75
CA SER A 160 1.46 -4.50 11.31
C SER A 160 1.04 -3.35 10.39
N SER A 161 -0.16 -3.43 9.79
CA SER A 161 -0.75 -2.32 9.03
C SER A 161 -0.97 -1.05 9.87
N PHE A 162 -1.05 -1.18 11.20
CA PHE A 162 -1.06 -0.01 12.08
C PHE A 162 0.30 0.67 12.22
N PHE A 163 1.38 0.05 11.75
CA PHE A 163 2.79 0.49 11.87
C PHE A 163 3.45 0.85 10.54
N ILE A 164 2.65 1.08 9.50
CA ILE A 164 3.18 1.41 8.16
C ILE A 164 4.06 2.68 8.18
N ASP A 165 3.71 3.65 9.02
CA ASP A 165 4.48 4.87 9.27
C ASP A 165 5.89 4.63 9.82
N LYS A 166 6.21 3.43 10.32
CA LYS A 166 7.56 3.10 10.82
C LYS A 166 8.53 2.71 9.71
N TYR A 167 8.04 2.47 8.50
CA TYR A 167 8.88 2.04 7.36
C TYR A 167 9.30 3.20 6.46
N THR A 168 8.89 4.43 6.76
CA THR A 168 9.21 5.61 5.95
C THR A 168 9.14 6.90 6.75
N ASP A 169 9.97 7.88 6.38
CA ASP A 169 9.92 9.26 6.86
C ASP A 169 9.22 10.23 5.89
N ASP A 170 8.60 9.71 4.83
CA ASP A 170 7.86 10.53 3.86
C ASP A 170 6.52 11.02 4.46
N ASP A 171 5.95 12.10 3.91
CA ASP A 171 4.75 12.74 4.45
C ASP A 171 3.47 11.93 4.19
N VAL A 172 3.40 11.32 3.01
CA VAL A 172 2.22 10.60 2.51
C VAL A 172 2.57 9.14 2.25
N ILE A 173 1.70 8.25 2.70
CA ILE A 173 1.74 6.83 2.39
C ILE A 173 0.62 6.52 1.40
N ALA A 174 0.99 6.08 0.21
CA ALA A 174 0.11 5.46 -0.77
C ALA A 174 0.08 3.95 -0.50
N TRP A 175 -0.80 3.51 0.41
CA TRP A 175 -0.91 2.12 0.81
C TRP A 175 -1.59 1.31 -0.30
N MET A 176 -0.91 0.26 -0.76
CA MET A 176 -1.46 -0.74 -1.68
C MET A 176 -1.49 -2.14 -1.08
N ASP A 177 -2.58 -2.85 -1.33
CA ASP A 177 -2.60 -4.31 -1.20
C ASP A 177 -1.81 -4.96 -2.34
N THR A 178 -1.31 -6.17 -2.09
CA THR A 178 -0.50 -6.90 -3.08
C THR A 178 -1.29 -7.32 -4.31
N ASP A 179 -2.59 -7.53 -4.18
CA ASP A 179 -3.52 -7.85 -5.27
C ASP A 179 -4.17 -6.62 -5.90
N ALA A 180 -3.64 -5.42 -5.67
CA ALA A 180 -4.08 -4.23 -6.39
C ALA A 180 -3.19 -3.93 -7.63
N ALA A 181 -3.79 -3.37 -8.67
CA ALA A 181 -3.13 -3.02 -9.93
C ALA A 181 -3.56 -1.62 -10.40
N PHE A 182 -2.64 -0.84 -10.97
CA PHE A 182 -2.98 0.45 -11.57
C PHE A 182 -3.69 0.25 -12.92
N THR A 183 -4.77 0.99 -13.15
CA THR A 183 -5.54 1.01 -14.42
C THR A 183 -5.45 2.34 -15.14
N PHE A 184 -5.03 3.39 -14.43
CA PHE A 184 -4.98 4.75 -14.94
C PHE A 184 -3.71 5.45 -14.43
N PRO A 185 -3.08 6.33 -15.23
CA PRO A 185 -1.93 7.10 -14.80
C PRO A 185 -2.24 7.92 -13.54
N VAL A 186 -1.41 7.79 -12.51
CA VAL A 186 -1.53 8.60 -11.29
C VAL A 186 -1.13 10.04 -11.60
N THR A 187 -1.88 11.00 -11.09
CA THR A 187 -1.62 12.43 -11.24
C THR A 187 -1.59 13.10 -9.88
N THR A 188 -0.99 14.29 -9.76
CA THR A 188 -1.09 15.08 -8.52
C THR A 188 -2.54 15.33 -8.13
N SER A 189 -3.44 15.53 -9.11
CA SER A 189 -4.87 15.75 -8.87
C SER A 189 -5.61 14.50 -8.41
N SER A 190 -5.13 13.28 -8.71
CA SER A 190 -5.71 12.04 -8.18
C SER A 190 -5.30 11.77 -6.73
N ILE A 191 -4.26 12.44 -6.23
CA ILE A 191 -3.77 12.32 -4.85
C ILE A 191 -4.27 13.49 -3.99
N PHE A 192 -4.20 14.72 -4.50
CA PHE A 192 -4.46 15.94 -3.75
C PHE A 192 -5.58 16.79 -4.36
N ASN A 193 -6.28 17.54 -3.51
CA ASN A 193 -7.21 18.60 -3.89
C ASN A 193 -7.05 19.80 -2.96
N GLY A 194 -6.62 20.95 -3.48
CA GLY A 194 -6.41 22.15 -2.65
C GLY A 194 -5.46 21.93 -1.47
N GLY A 195 -4.48 21.03 -1.63
CA GLY A 195 -3.54 20.62 -0.58
C GLY A 195 -4.06 19.52 0.37
N LYS A 196 -5.34 19.17 0.32
CA LYS A 196 -5.88 18.06 1.11
C LYS A 196 -5.65 16.74 0.40
N LEU A 197 -5.46 15.67 1.18
CA LEU A 197 -5.27 14.32 0.65
C LEU A 197 -6.62 13.69 0.31
N ARG A 198 -6.78 13.11 -0.88
CA ARG A 198 -8.05 12.48 -1.27
C ARG A 198 -8.30 11.20 -0.47
N ALA A 199 -9.48 11.09 0.12
CA ALA A 199 -9.97 9.89 0.81
C ALA A 199 -11.33 9.49 0.24
N ILE A 200 -11.42 8.24 -0.22
CA ILE A 200 -12.56 7.73 -0.99
C ILE A 200 -13.15 6.53 -0.25
N GLY A 201 -14.45 6.59 0.05
CA GLY A 201 -15.17 5.52 0.73
C GLY A 201 -16.54 5.24 0.13
N SER A 202 -17.13 4.11 0.51
CA SER A 202 -18.46 3.70 0.05
C SER A 202 -19.25 3.05 1.17
N GLU A 203 -20.53 3.40 1.25
CA GLU A 203 -21.50 2.68 2.07
C GLU A 203 -21.93 1.36 1.42
N CYS A 204 -21.86 1.25 0.10
CA CYS A 204 -22.60 0.23 -0.65
C CYS A 204 -22.22 -1.22 -0.29
N SER A 205 -21.02 -1.45 0.23
CA SER A 205 -20.54 -2.74 0.71
C SER A 205 -20.74 -2.97 2.22
N VAL A 206 -21.21 -1.98 2.98
CA VAL A 206 -21.37 -2.06 4.44
C VAL A 206 -22.42 -3.10 4.87
N SER A 207 -23.34 -3.46 3.98
CA SER A 207 -24.31 -4.55 4.21
C SER A 207 -23.69 -5.95 4.14
N ILE A 208 -22.48 -6.09 3.62
CA ILE A 208 -21.79 -7.37 3.48
C ILE A 208 -21.28 -7.83 4.85
N SER A 209 -21.51 -9.11 5.20
CA SER A 209 -21.27 -9.66 6.55
C SER A 209 -19.85 -9.44 7.10
N TRP A 210 -18.81 -9.61 6.28
CA TRP A 210 -17.44 -9.36 6.73
C TRP A 210 -17.15 -7.87 6.92
N VAL A 211 -17.77 -6.99 6.12
CA VAL A 211 -17.66 -5.52 6.25
C VAL A 211 -18.39 -5.03 7.50
N GLN A 212 -19.51 -5.65 7.88
CA GLN A 212 -20.17 -5.40 9.18
C GLN A 212 -19.26 -5.75 10.36
N THR A 213 -18.44 -6.79 10.22
CA THR A 213 -17.43 -7.14 11.23
C THR A 213 -16.30 -6.09 11.26
N TRP A 214 -15.89 -5.54 10.12
CA TRP A 214 -14.99 -4.38 10.08
C TRP A 214 -15.60 -3.17 10.78
N ALA A 215 -16.89 -2.90 10.59
CA ALA A 215 -17.59 -1.81 11.27
C ALA A 215 -17.58 -2.00 12.80
N THR A 216 -17.87 -3.21 13.26
CA THR A 216 -17.86 -3.58 14.68
C THR A 216 -16.46 -3.42 15.28
N THR A 217 -15.44 -3.97 14.63
CA THR A 217 -14.04 -3.86 15.12
C THR A 217 -13.54 -2.42 15.10
N THR A 218 -13.98 -1.61 14.14
CA THR A 218 -13.71 -0.16 14.10
C THR A 218 -14.33 0.58 15.27
N GLU A 219 -15.59 0.31 15.58
CA GLU A 219 -16.26 0.94 16.72
C GLU A 219 -15.64 0.52 18.06
N LEU A 220 -15.22 -0.74 18.19
CA LEU A 220 -14.46 -1.19 19.36
C LEU A 220 -13.12 -0.44 19.48
N ALA A 221 -12.37 -0.32 18.38
CA ALA A 221 -11.07 0.33 18.33
C ALA A 221 -11.14 1.83 18.62
N LEU A 222 -12.11 2.54 18.04
CA LEU A 222 -12.17 4.01 18.07
C LEU A 222 -13.19 4.56 19.06
N GLY A 223 -14.24 3.80 19.37
CA GLY A 223 -15.40 4.27 20.13
C GLY A 223 -16.38 5.12 19.36
N VAL A 224 -16.23 5.15 18.05
CA VAL A 224 -17.10 5.86 17.12
C VAL A 224 -17.36 4.94 15.93
N PRO A 225 -18.54 5.03 15.28
CA PRO A 225 -18.89 4.13 14.19
C PRO A 225 -17.96 4.30 12.98
N MET A 226 -17.76 3.20 12.25
CA MET A 226 -17.10 3.23 10.95
C MET A 226 -17.88 4.13 9.98
N ILE A 227 -17.17 5.04 9.30
CA ILE A 227 -17.80 6.04 8.42
C ILE A 227 -18.16 5.47 7.04
N ALA A 228 -17.33 4.60 6.48
CA ALA A 228 -17.51 3.96 5.17
C ALA A 228 -16.56 2.75 5.02
N ASP A 229 -16.78 1.93 3.99
CA ASP A 229 -15.77 0.99 3.50
C ASP A 229 -14.73 1.74 2.65
N PHE A 230 -13.46 1.57 3.00
CA PHE A 230 -12.31 2.19 2.33
C PHE A 230 -11.45 1.15 1.56
N MET A 231 -11.83 -0.13 1.56
CA MET A 231 -11.13 -1.20 0.83
C MET A 231 -11.55 -1.27 -0.65
N ILE A 232 -12.11 -0.19 -1.21
CA ILE A 232 -12.67 -0.14 -2.58
C ILE A 232 -11.79 0.65 -3.55
N TYR A 233 -10.84 1.43 -3.03
CA TYR A 233 -10.05 2.39 -3.81
C TYR A 233 -8.57 2.23 -3.47
N PHE A 234 -7.72 2.11 -4.49
CA PHE A 234 -6.27 2.05 -4.30
C PHE A 234 -5.53 3.03 -5.22
N PRO A 235 -4.31 3.44 -4.83
CA PRO A 235 -3.77 3.36 -3.47
C PRO A 235 -4.65 4.15 -2.48
N VAL A 236 -4.66 3.71 -1.23
CA VAL A 236 -5.26 4.51 -0.16
C VAL A 236 -4.20 5.48 0.33
N TYR A 237 -4.46 6.77 0.16
CA TYR A 237 -3.53 7.81 0.58
C TYR A 237 -3.79 8.23 2.02
N ILE A 238 -2.78 8.11 2.88
CA ILE A 238 -2.87 8.43 4.30
C ILE A 238 -1.65 9.27 4.70
N LEU A 239 -1.86 10.34 5.49
CA LEU A 239 -0.77 11.10 6.07
C LEU A 239 -0.05 10.25 7.11
N ARG A 240 1.29 10.31 7.12
CA ARG A 240 2.11 9.42 7.97
C ARG A 240 1.73 9.50 9.45
N ASP A 241 1.58 10.72 9.95
CA ASP A 241 1.25 10.98 11.35
C ASP A 241 -0.15 10.48 11.75
N THR A 242 -1.10 10.36 10.82
CA THR A 242 -2.44 9.80 11.09
C THR A 242 -2.37 8.35 11.60
N PHE A 243 -1.40 7.55 11.15
CA PHE A 243 -1.17 6.21 11.73
C PHE A 243 -0.79 6.30 13.21
N THR A 244 0.17 7.16 13.55
CA THR A 244 0.59 7.38 14.94
C THR A 244 -0.54 7.91 15.80
N ASN A 245 -1.27 8.91 15.31
CA ASN A 245 -2.38 9.53 16.03
C ASN A 245 -3.53 8.53 16.26
N CYS A 246 -3.87 7.71 15.25
CA CYS A 246 -4.85 6.64 15.38
C CYS A 246 -4.42 5.59 16.42
N ARG A 247 -3.17 5.10 16.37
CA ARG A 247 -2.65 4.17 17.40
C ARG A 247 -2.71 4.78 18.81
N ASN A 248 -2.31 6.04 18.97
CA ASN A 248 -2.33 6.71 20.28
C ASN A 248 -3.75 6.86 20.81
N HIS A 249 -4.73 7.14 19.94
CA HIS A 249 -6.15 7.17 20.30
C HIS A 249 -6.64 5.81 20.79
N ILE A 250 -6.30 4.73 20.07
CA ILE A 250 -6.62 3.35 20.46
C ILE A 250 -6.01 3.01 21.83
N LEU A 251 -4.71 3.27 22.02
CA LEU A 251 -4.03 3.02 23.31
C LEU A 251 -4.71 3.75 24.47
N LYS A 252 -5.03 5.04 24.29
CA LYS A 252 -5.76 5.84 25.29
C LYS A 252 -7.12 5.25 25.60
N ARG A 253 -7.86 4.78 24.58
CA ARG A 253 -9.18 4.16 24.74
C ARG A 253 -9.12 2.88 25.56
N PHE A 254 -8.12 2.04 25.31
CA PHE A 254 -7.91 0.77 26.01
C PHE A 254 -7.15 0.92 27.34
N LYS A 255 -6.71 2.14 27.68
CA LYS A 255 -5.96 2.45 28.91
C LYS A 255 -4.71 1.59 29.09
N THR A 256 -4.04 1.30 27.97
CA THR A 256 -2.78 0.55 27.93
C THR A 256 -1.74 1.31 27.12
N ASN A 257 -0.46 0.98 27.34
CA ASN A 257 0.65 1.43 26.51
C ASN A 257 1.11 0.33 25.53
N ASP A 258 0.58 -0.89 25.65
CA ASP A 258 0.88 -2.03 24.80
C ASP A 258 -0.17 -2.10 23.67
N PHE A 259 0.27 -1.87 22.44
CA PHE A 259 -0.65 -1.89 21.30
C PHE A 259 -1.17 -3.29 21.01
N ALA A 260 -0.41 -4.34 21.32
CA ALA A 260 -0.88 -5.70 21.19
C ALA A 260 -2.00 -6.04 22.16
N GLU A 261 -1.93 -5.55 23.41
CA GLU A 261 -3.03 -5.65 24.37
C GLU A 261 -4.29 -4.96 23.81
N ALA A 262 -4.16 -3.72 23.34
CA ALA A 262 -5.28 -2.99 22.74
C ALA A 262 -5.84 -3.72 21.51
N PHE A 263 -4.98 -4.21 20.62
CA PHE A 263 -5.35 -4.93 19.41
C PHE A 263 -6.18 -6.18 19.72
N LYS A 264 -5.79 -6.97 20.73
CA LYS A 264 -6.60 -8.11 21.21
C LYS A 264 -7.98 -7.69 21.71
N GLY A 265 -8.08 -6.50 22.28
CA GLY A 265 -9.34 -5.95 22.78
C GLY A 265 -10.39 -5.73 21.69
N PHE A 266 -9.99 -5.20 20.54
CA PHE A 266 -10.91 -4.92 19.43
C PHE A 266 -10.94 -5.97 18.31
N TYR A 267 -9.97 -6.88 18.24
CA TYR A 267 -9.95 -7.92 17.20
C TYR A 267 -11.09 -8.94 17.37
N LYS A 268 -11.88 -9.16 16.30
CA LYS A 268 -13.01 -10.11 16.25
C LYS A 268 -13.02 -10.95 14.95
N GLY A 269 -11.86 -11.38 14.48
CA GLY A 269 -11.72 -12.33 13.35
C GLY A 269 -11.67 -11.69 11.96
N TYR A 270 -12.42 -10.61 11.71
CA TYR A 270 -12.31 -9.79 10.50
C TYR A 270 -12.13 -8.33 10.88
N ILE A 271 -11.06 -7.72 10.37
CA ILE A 271 -10.71 -6.32 10.61
C ILE A 271 -10.17 -5.72 9.32
N SER A 272 -10.42 -4.44 9.13
CA SER A 272 -9.80 -3.63 8.08
C SER A 272 -9.06 -2.46 8.76
N PRO A 273 -7.73 -2.53 8.89
CA PRO A 273 -6.96 -1.45 9.49
C PRO A 273 -7.11 -0.14 8.71
N VAL A 274 -7.28 -0.19 7.39
CA VAL A 274 -7.56 1.01 6.59
C VAL A 274 -8.90 1.65 6.96
N CYS A 275 -9.96 0.85 7.18
CA CYS A 275 -11.25 1.38 7.60
C CYS A 275 -11.16 2.03 8.98
N ILE A 276 -10.34 1.47 9.88
CA ILE A 276 -10.10 2.05 11.20
C ILE A 276 -9.34 3.37 11.07
N ILE A 277 -8.24 3.41 10.33
CA ILE A 277 -7.39 4.60 10.21
C ILE A 277 -8.13 5.73 9.50
N LEU A 278 -8.89 5.45 8.43
CA LEU A 278 -9.64 6.49 7.74
C LEU A 278 -10.94 6.88 8.46
N SER A 279 -11.57 6.00 9.23
CA SER A 279 -12.63 6.41 10.15
C SER A 279 -12.08 7.31 11.26
N TYR A 280 -10.90 7.01 11.80
CA TYR A 280 -10.20 7.89 12.73
C TYR A 280 -9.95 9.26 12.10
N ALA A 281 -9.39 9.29 10.87
CA ALA A 281 -9.16 10.53 10.15
C ALA A 281 -10.45 11.35 9.95
N TRP A 282 -11.58 10.70 9.61
CA TRP A 282 -12.86 11.38 9.46
C TRP A 282 -13.38 12.03 10.75
N HIS A 283 -13.23 11.34 11.88
CA HIS A 283 -13.77 11.80 13.17
C HIS A 283 -12.86 12.81 13.87
N PHE A 284 -11.54 12.70 13.69
CA PHE A 284 -10.57 13.46 14.49
C PHE A 284 -9.61 14.33 13.68
N GLU A 285 -9.50 14.12 12.37
CA GLU A 285 -8.56 14.83 11.49
C GLU A 285 -9.19 15.26 10.14
N ARG A 286 -10.51 15.45 10.11
CA ARG A 286 -11.31 15.56 8.88
C ARG A 286 -10.77 16.57 7.88
N ASP A 287 -10.32 17.72 8.38
CA ASP A 287 -9.94 18.86 7.55
C ASP A 287 -8.66 18.64 6.74
N ARG A 288 -7.87 17.62 7.06
CA ARG A 288 -6.64 17.28 6.33
C ARG A 288 -6.92 16.54 5.02
N TYR A 289 -8.15 16.08 4.82
CA TYR A 289 -8.55 15.21 3.73
C TYR A 289 -9.67 15.81 2.88
N ASP A 290 -9.65 15.49 1.60
CA ASP A 290 -10.70 15.77 0.62
C ASP A 290 -11.53 14.50 0.44
N TRP A 291 -12.77 14.52 0.95
CA TRP A 291 -13.57 13.31 1.11
C TRP A 291 -14.54 13.13 -0.05
N SER A 292 -14.65 11.89 -0.54
CA SER A 292 -15.69 11.50 -1.48
C SER A 292 -16.31 10.16 -1.07
N PHE A 293 -17.60 10.18 -0.78
CA PHE A 293 -18.36 9.02 -0.37
C PHE A 293 -19.42 8.65 -1.40
N LYS A 294 -19.47 7.37 -1.75
CA LYS A 294 -20.63 6.78 -2.41
C LYS A 294 -21.62 6.32 -1.36
N LEU A 295 -22.83 6.85 -1.40
CA LEU A 295 -23.94 6.38 -0.59
C LEU A 295 -24.90 5.55 -1.44
N CYS A 296 -25.39 4.46 -0.85
CA CYS A 296 -26.42 3.59 -1.44
C CYS A 296 -27.77 3.73 -0.71
N SER A 297 -27.80 4.43 0.44
CA SER A 297 -29.01 4.92 1.08
C SER A 297 -29.13 6.45 0.94
N SER A 298 -30.24 7.02 1.42
CA SER A 298 -30.38 8.48 1.45
C SER A 298 -29.38 9.08 2.44
N LEU A 299 -28.79 10.23 2.11
CA LEU A 299 -27.83 10.91 3.00
C LEU A 299 -28.41 11.13 4.41
N THR A 300 -29.68 11.54 4.48
CA THR A 300 -30.38 11.76 5.75
C THR A 300 -30.49 10.48 6.57
N ASP A 301 -30.86 9.35 5.95
CA ASP A 301 -30.96 8.08 6.66
C ASP A 301 -29.60 7.56 7.08
N TYR A 302 -28.61 7.66 6.19
CA TYR A 302 -27.23 7.27 6.48
C TYR A 302 -26.66 8.04 7.67
N ASN A 303 -26.95 9.35 7.76
CA ASN A 303 -26.44 10.22 8.81
C ASN A 303 -27.07 9.99 10.18
N LYS A 304 -28.17 9.22 10.30
CA LYS A 304 -28.82 8.94 11.59
C LYS A 304 -27.93 8.17 12.57
N LYS A 305 -26.92 7.44 12.08
CA LYS A 305 -25.98 6.67 12.92
C LYS A 305 -24.83 7.50 13.50
N PHE A 306 -24.70 8.77 13.13
CA PHE A 306 -23.58 9.62 13.54
C PHE A 306 -24.03 10.78 14.42
N SER A 307 -23.15 11.25 15.30
CA SER A 307 -23.34 12.53 15.97
C SER A 307 -23.35 13.67 14.94
N LYS A 308 -23.93 14.82 15.28
CA LYS A 308 -24.07 15.95 14.36
C LYS A 308 -22.72 16.38 13.75
N GLU A 309 -21.66 16.34 14.55
CA GLU A 309 -20.30 16.68 14.14
C GLU A 309 -19.69 15.63 13.21
N ALA A 310 -20.15 14.37 13.30
CA ALA A 310 -19.67 13.23 12.53
C ALA A 310 -20.44 12.97 11.22
N GLN A 311 -21.55 13.68 10.99
CA GLN A 311 -22.38 13.52 9.79
C GLN A 311 -21.62 13.89 8.52
N ILE A 312 -21.89 13.14 7.45
CA ILE A 312 -21.38 13.42 6.10
C ILE A 312 -22.16 14.63 5.56
N PRO A 313 -21.48 15.72 5.17
CA PRO A 313 -22.15 16.84 4.56
C PRO A 313 -22.44 16.55 3.08
N PRO A 314 -23.47 17.16 2.47
CA PRO A 314 -23.89 16.84 1.10
C PRO A 314 -22.79 16.92 0.04
N GLU A 315 -21.87 17.88 0.17
CA GLU A 315 -20.74 18.08 -0.76
C GLU A 315 -19.75 16.90 -0.81
N ASN A 316 -19.74 16.05 0.23
CA ASN A 316 -18.89 14.86 0.27
C ASN A 316 -19.64 13.61 -0.23
N ALA A 317 -20.96 13.66 -0.41
CA ALA A 317 -21.78 12.55 -0.87
C ALA A 317 -21.91 12.60 -2.41
N ASN A 318 -20.97 11.94 -3.10
CA ASN A 318 -20.79 12.06 -4.54
C ASN A 318 -21.33 10.84 -5.29
N ALA A 319 -22.01 11.08 -6.43
CA ALA A 319 -22.53 10.01 -7.28
C ALA A 319 -21.44 9.24 -8.04
N PHE A 320 -20.35 9.94 -8.39
CA PHE A 320 -19.16 9.47 -9.11
C PHE A 320 -17.89 10.08 -8.52
N LEU A 321 -16.73 9.50 -8.83
CA LEU A 321 -15.45 9.99 -8.32
C LEU A 321 -15.07 11.36 -8.91
N PRO A 322 -14.41 12.25 -8.14
CA PRO A 322 -13.93 13.52 -8.68
C PRO A 322 -12.78 13.36 -9.69
N GLN A 323 -12.11 12.21 -9.70
CA GLN A 323 -11.03 11.83 -10.60
C GLN A 323 -11.17 10.35 -10.97
N PRO A 324 -10.67 9.90 -12.14
CA PRO A 324 -10.65 8.48 -12.47
C PRO A 324 -9.90 7.65 -11.42
N GLN A 325 -10.43 6.49 -11.08
CA GLN A 325 -9.79 5.54 -10.18
C GLN A 325 -8.47 5.05 -10.78
N THR A 326 -7.39 5.20 -10.01
CA THR A 326 -6.03 4.91 -10.46
C THR A 326 -5.64 3.46 -10.32
N ALA A 327 -6.14 2.77 -9.31
CA ALA A 327 -5.92 1.35 -9.08
C ALA A 327 -7.12 0.68 -8.41
N PHE A 328 -7.20 -0.64 -8.57
CA PHE A 328 -8.30 -1.46 -8.06
C PHE A 328 -7.75 -2.80 -7.58
N HIS A 329 -8.50 -3.51 -6.73
CA HIS A 329 -8.24 -4.91 -6.45
C HIS A 329 -8.46 -5.73 -7.72
N TYR A 330 -7.41 -6.40 -8.15
CA TYR A 330 -7.48 -7.36 -9.23
C TYR A 330 -8.39 -8.51 -8.80
N CYS A 331 -9.61 -8.51 -9.33
CA CYS A 331 -10.46 -9.67 -9.46
C CYS A 331 -10.42 -10.02 -10.94
N ASP A 332 -10.27 -11.30 -11.32
CA ASP A 332 -10.11 -11.79 -12.71
C ASP A 332 -11.24 -11.32 -13.67
N VAL A 333 -11.21 -10.04 -14.04
CA VAL A 333 -12.23 -9.34 -14.82
C VAL A 333 -11.53 -8.74 -16.03
N ASP A 334 -11.66 -9.43 -17.17
CA ASP A 334 -10.92 -9.13 -18.40
C ASP A 334 -11.11 -7.68 -18.88
N PHE A 335 -12.31 -7.11 -18.72
CA PHE A 335 -12.55 -5.74 -19.16
C PHE A 335 -11.85 -4.70 -18.27
N LEU A 336 -11.69 -4.94 -16.96
CA LEU A 336 -10.91 -4.07 -16.10
C LEU A 336 -9.43 -4.13 -16.46
N MET A 337 -8.95 -5.32 -16.85
CA MET A 337 -7.60 -5.47 -17.36
C MET A 337 -7.38 -4.78 -18.71
N SER A 338 -8.40 -4.76 -19.57
CA SER A 338 -8.34 -3.99 -20.81
C SER A 338 -8.19 -2.48 -20.57
N ASN A 339 -8.61 -1.96 -19.40
CA ASN A 339 -8.42 -0.54 -19.07
C ASN A 339 -6.95 -0.18 -18.92
N ILE A 340 -6.07 -1.10 -18.51
CA ILE A 340 -4.62 -0.86 -18.47
C ILE A 340 -4.13 -0.52 -19.88
N ARG A 341 -4.45 -1.36 -20.87
CA ARG A 341 -4.03 -1.13 -22.25
C ARG A 341 -4.71 0.09 -22.86
N MET A 342 -6.01 0.29 -22.62
CA MET A 342 -6.76 1.47 -23.09
C MET A 342 -6.16 2.76 -22.55
N SER A 343 -5.90 2.85 -21.24
CA SER A 343 -5.30 4.04 -20.61
C SER A 343 -3.91 4.33 -21.18
N TYR A 344 -3.05 3.31 -21.34
CA TYR A 344 -1.75 3.46 -22.00
C TYR A 344 -1.92 4.03 -23.42
N CYS A 345 -2.85 3.49 -24.20
CA CYS A 345 -3.07 3.92 -25.57
C CYS A 345 -3.71 5.32 -25.66
N LEU A 346 -4.59 5.72 -24.74
CA LEU A 346 -5.14 7.07 -24.69
C LEU A 346 -4.08 8.13 -24.39
N VAL A 347 -3.11 7.78 -23.53
CA VAL A 347 -1.96 8.64 -23.24
C VAL A 347 -1.05 8.78 -24.47
N LYS A 348 -0.73 7.68 -25.15
CA LYS A 348 0.29 7.65 -26.21
C LYS A 348 -0.25 7.94 -27.62
N GLY A 349 -1.46 7.48 -27.94
CA GLY A 349 -2.06 7.51 -29.28
C GLY A 349 -2.40 8.91 -29.80
N SER A 350 -2.43 9.93 -28.94
CA SER A 350 -2.59 11.32 -29.36
C SER A 350 -1.28 12.03 -29.70
N GLY A 351 -0.14 11.33 -29.64
CA GLY A 351 1.17 11.83 -30.03
C GLY A 351 1.54 11.60 -31.50
N GLY A 352 0.60 11.15 -32.34
CA GLY A 352 0.80 10.97 -33.79
C GLY A 352 1.65 9.77 -34.20
N ASN A 353 2.25 9.04 -33.25
CA ASN A 353 3.03 7.84 -33.55
C ASN A 353 2.11 6.60 -33.55
N PRO A 354 2.12 5.78 -34.62
CA PRO A 354 1.49 4.48 -34.57
C PRO A 354 2.16 3.66 -33.47
N ILE A 355 1.34 3.03 -32.64
CA ILE A 355 1.81 2.16 -31.57
C ILE A 355 1.38 0.76 -31.97
N ASP A 356 2.33 -0.09 -32.33
CA ASP A 356 2.10 -1.50 -32.69
C ASP A 356 1.31 -2.27 -31.61
N LYS A 357 1.31 -1.77 -30.38
CA LYS A 357 0.64 -2.33 -29.21
C LYS A 357 -0.76 -1.77 -28.96
N CYS A 358 -1.21 -0.76 -29.71
CA CYS A 358 -2.56 -0.20 -29.59
C CYS A 358 -3.43 -0.73 -30.74
N PRO A 359 -4.55 -1.43 -30.44
CA PRO A 359 -5.40 -1.94 -31.50
C PRO A 359 -5.95 -0.78 -32.33
N GLY A 360 -5.96 -0.94 -33.66
CA GLY A 360 -6.44 0.08 -34.60
C GLY A 360 -7.96 0.33 -34.58
N ARG A 361 -8.71 -0.24 -33.62
CA ARG A 361 -10.14 -0.04 -33.44
C ARG A 361 -10.49 0.17 -31.95
N ASP A 362 -11.26 1.22 -31.68
CA ASP A 362 -12.02 1.48 -30.45
C ASP A 362 -11.29 1.77 -29.14
N ILE A 363 -10.24 2.59 -29.17
CA ILE A 363 -9.80 3.32 -27.97
C ILE A 363 -10.67 4.58 -27.83
N ALA A 364 -11.90 4.38 -27.36
CA ALA A 364 -12.84 5.46 -27.11
C ALA A 364 -12.73 5.92 -25.65
N LEU A 365 -12.58 7.23 -25.45
CA LEU A 365 -12.58 7.88 -24.14
C LEU A 365 -13.78 7.43 -23.26
N ASN A 366 -14.91 7.20 -23.90
CA ASN A 366 -16.14 6.71 -23.27
C ASN A 366 -15.98 5.39 -22.50
N ARG A 367 -15.10 4.49 -22.95
CA ARG A 367 -14.87 3.20 -22.26
C ARG A 367 -14.17 3.38 -20.92
N SER A 368 -13.40 4.45 -20.75
CA SER A 368 -12.74 4.79 -19.49
C SER A 368 -13.67 5.49 -18.49
N LEU A 369 -14.92 5.78 -18.85
CA LEU A 369 -15.90 6.33 -17.90
C LEU A 369 -16.22 5.35 -16.76
N VAL A 370 -15.99 4.05 -16.95
CA VAL A 370 -16.14 3.04 -15.90
C VAL A 370 -15.22 3.32 -14.69
N LEU A 371 -14.09 4.00 -14.90
CA LEU A 371 -13.11 4.33 -13.86
C LEU A 371 -13.62 5.37 -12.85
N PHE A 372 -14.78 5.98 -13.09
CA PHE A 372 -15.39 6.94 -12.16
C PHE A 372 -16.26 6.27 -11.08
N ASN A 373 -16.34 4.93 -11.08
CA ASN A 373 -16.94 4.18 -9.99
C ASN A 373 -16.10 4.31 -8.71
N HIS A 374 -16.75 4.49 -7.56
CA HIS A 374 -16.07 4.38 -6.26
C HIS A 374 -15.62 2.95 -5.95
N ASP A 375 -16.26 1.96 -6.58
CA ASP A 375 -16.07 0.55 -6.31
C ASP A 375 -15.93 -0.23 -7.62
N LEU A 376 -14.80 -0.01 -8.29
CA LEU A 376 -14.51 -0.63 -9.58
C LEU A 376 -14.44 -2.17 -9.49
N GLN A 377 -14.12 -2.71 -8.31
CA GLN A 377 -14.00 -4.15 -8.07
C GLN A 377 -15.33 -4.90 -8.28
N ARG A 378 -16.46 -4.25 -8.00
CA ARG A 378 -17.80 -4.88 -8.07
C ARG A 378 -18.55 -4.57 -9.38
N VAL A 379 -17.88 -3.92 -10.33
CA VAL A 379 -18.43 -3.63 -11.66
C VAL A 379 -18.40 -4.90 -12.51
N ASN A 380 -19.52 -5.26 -13.11
CA ASN A 380 -19.64 -6.48 -13.94
C ASN A 380 -19.74 -6.18 -15.44
N ASN A 381 -20.12 -4.96 -15.82
CA ASN A 381 -20.20 -4.53 -17.22
C ASN A 381 -19.46 -3.19 -17.41
N PRO A 382 -18.66 -3.00 -18.48
CA PRO A 382 -18.06 -1.70 -18.82
C PRO A 382 -19.07 -0.54 -18.97
N GLU A 383 -20.34 -0.83 -19.23
CA GLU A 383 -21.43 0.16 -19.31
C GLU A 383 -21.97 0.60 -17.94
N ASP A 384 -21.65 -0.13 -16.86
CA ASP A 384 -22.05 0.19 -15.48
C ASP A 384 -21.17 1.33 -14.93
N THR A 385 -21.33 2.53 -15.52
CA THR A 385 -20.64 3.75 -15.10
C THR A 385 -21.62 4.72 -14.42
N PRO A 386 -21.21 5.43 -13.37
CA PRO A 386 -22.01 6.50 -12.79
C PRO A 386 -22.03 7.77 -13.69
N CYS A 387 -21.27 7.78 -14.78
CA CYS A 387 -21.16 8.89 -15.73
C CYS A 387 -22.17 8.80 -16.89
N LEU A 388 -23.40 8.36 -16.62
CA LEU A 388 -24.49 8.32 -17.58
C LEU A 388 -25.38 9.56 -17.45
N GLY A 389 -26.22 9.80 -18.47
CA GLY A 389 -27.16 10.93 -18.48
C GLY A 389 -26.47 12.27 -18.29
N GLU A 390 -26.95 13.05 -17.32
CA GLU A 390 -26.48 14.42 -17.03
C GLU A 390 -25.03 14.48 -16.53
N HIS A 391 -24.48 13.39 -15.98
CA HIS A 391 -23.09 13.38 -15.47
C HIS A 391 -22.05 13.14 -16.56
N ARG A 392 -22.48 12.66 -17.74
CA ARG A 392 -21.59 12.21 -18.80
C ARG A 392 -20.61 13.29 -19.25
N GLU A 393 -21.10 14.48 -19.54
CA GLU A 393 -20.25 15.59 -20.01
C GLU A 393 -19.23 16.01 -18.94
N SER A 394 -19.65 16.01 -17.67
CA SER A 394 -18.74 16.35 -16.57
C SER A 394 -17.60 15.35 -16.46
N CYS A 395 -17.90 14.05 -16.46
CA CYS A 395 -16.87 13.02 -16.41
C CYS A 395 -15.95 13.03 -17.63
N LEU A 396 -16.50 13.24 -18.83
CA LEU A 396 -15.69 13.36 -20.06
C LEU A 396 -14.73 14.54 -19.98
N ARG A 397 -15.19 15.72 -19.55
CA ARG A 397 -14.31 16.88 -19.36
C ARG A 397 -13.19 16.60 -18.37
N THR A 398 -13.50 16.00 -17.23
CA THR A 398 -12.48 15.60 -16.24
C THR A 398 -11.45 14.66 -16.85
N LEU A 399 -11.91 13.65 -17.60
CA LEU A 399 -11.05 12.67 -18.22
C LEU A 399 -10.17 13.28 -19.34
N GLU A 400 -10.73 14.17 -20.16
CA GLU A 400 -9.99 14.94 -21.18
C GLU A 400 -8.92 15.82 -20.54
N GLU A 401 -9.24 16.51 -19.44
CA GLU A 401 -8.30 17.33 -18.69
C GLU A 401 -7.16 16.48 -18.12
N CYS A 402 -7.47 15.34 -17.49
CA CYS A 402 -6.47 14.40 -17.00
C CYS A 402 -5.49 13.99 -18.12
N PHE A 403 -6.01 13.53 -19.26
CA PHE A 403 -5.15 13.14 -20.38
C PHE A 403 -4.37 14.31 -20.98
N ARG A 404 -4.95 15.51 -21.04
CA ARG A 404 -4.26 16.72 -21.51
C ARG A 404 -3.07 17.05 -20.61
N ASN A 405 -3.26 16.98 -19.29
CA ASN A 405 -2.19 17.23 -18.31
C ASN A 405 -1.08 16.17 -18.43
N ILE A 406 -1.44 14.89 -18.49
CA ILE A 406 -0.46 13.79 -18.64
C ILE A 406 0.34 13.94 -19.95
N LYS A 407 -0.31 14.34 -21.05
CA LYS A 407 0.37 14.61 -22.32
C LYS A 407 1.33 15.79 -22.22
N GLY A 408 0.94 16.85 -21.52
CA GLY A 408 1.81 17.97 -21.22
C GLY A 408 3.07 17.54 -20.47
N GLU A 409 2.93 16.70 -19.44
CA GLU A 409 4.06 16.16 -18.68
C GLU A 409 5.00 15.30 -19.55
N ILE A 410 4.45 14.47 -20.45
CA ILE A 410 5.25 13.67 -21.39
C ILE A 410 5.99 14.55 -22.39
N ALA A 411 5.32 15.54 -22.97
CA ALA A 411 5.92 16.47 -23.95
C ALA A 411 7.06 17.30 -23.33
N GLN A 412 7.00 17.57 -22.02
CA GLN A 412 8.03 18.26 -21.26
C GLN A 412 9.14 17.32 -20.75
N GLY A 413 9.04 16.01 -20.99
CA GLY A 413 9.99 15.02 -20.47
C GLY A 413 9.90 14.79 -18.97
N LEU A 414 8.83 15.25 -18.31
CA LEU A 414 8.59 15.06 -16.88
C LEU A 414 8.02 13.67 -16.55
N ARG A 415 7.38 13.02 -17.53
CA ARG A 415 6.80 11.68 -17.38
C ARG A 415 7.22 10.79 -18.55
N LYS A 416 7.65 9.57 -18.25
CA LYS A 416 7.82 8.49 -19.22
C LYS A 416 6.64 7.52 -19.10
N VAL A 417 6.10 7.11 -20.25
CA VAL A 417 5.13 6.02 -20.37
C VAL A 417 5.56 5.16 -21.55
N ASP A 418 6.11 3.98 -21.28
CA ASP A 418 6.76 3.13 -22.28
C ASP A 418 6.39 1.65 -22.06
N TRP A 419 5.76 1.04 -23.06
CA TRP A 419 5.37 -0.37 -23.01
C TRP A 419 6.57 -1.32 -22.83
N ARG A 420 7.77 -0.91 -23.27
CA ARG A 420 9.00 -1.70 -23.08
C ARG A 420 9.34 -1.91 -21.61
N ASP A 421 8.94 -0.99 -20.73
CA ASP A 421 9.16 -1.13 -19.29
C ASP A 421 8.31 -2.28 -18.74
N LEU A 422 7.06 -2.44 -19.23
CA LEU A 422 6.22 -3.59 -18.93
C LEU A 422 6.81 -4.90 -19.48
N GLU A 423 7.26 -4.92 -20.74
CA GLU A 423 7.92 -6.10 -21.32
C GLU A 423 9.19 -6.49 -20.55
N THR A 424 9.88 -5.50 -19.98
CA THR A 424 11.02 -5.73 -19.08
C THR A 424 10.56 -6.40 -17.78
N VAL A 425 9.47 -5.95 -17.17
CA VAL A 425 8.87 -6.64 -16.00
C VAL A 425 8.52 -8.10 -16.34
N ASP A 426 7.96 -8.37 -17.52
CA ASP A 426 7.63 -9.74 -17.96
C ASP A 426 8.85 -10.65 -18.06
N LYS A 427 9.94 -10.11 -18.61
CA LYS A 427 11.22 -10.82 -18.65
C LYS A 427 11.72 -11.12 -17.24
N LEU A 428 11.70 -10.13 -16.34
CA LEU A 428 12.15 -10.30 -14.95
C LEU A 428 11.29 -11.32 -14.18
N ALA A 429 9.98 -11.35 -14.44
CA ALA A 429 9.06 -12.33 -13.88
C ALA A 429 9.41 -13.75 -14.35
N LYS A 430 9.65 -13.94 -15.65
CA LYS A 430 10.03 -15.23 -16.23
C LYS A 430 11.34 -15.76 -15.65
N GLU A 431 12.33 -14.89 -15.45
CA GLU A 431 13.60 -15.22 -14.78
C GLU A 431 13.41 -15.66 -13.31
N ASP A 432 12.29 -15.29 -12.69
CA ASP A 432 11.90 -15.69 -11.33
C ASP A 432 10.92 -16.88 -11.33
N GLY A 433 10.71 -17.53 -12.48
CA GLY A 433 9.79 -18.65 -12.62
C GLY A 433 8.31 -18.25 -12.49
N ILE A 434 8.00 -16.97 -12.68
CA ILE A 434 6.64 -16.44 -12.67
C ILE A 434 6.16 -16.27 -14.11
N GLN A 435 5.02 -16.89 -14.42
CA GLN A 435 4.34 -16.70 -15.69
C GLN A 435 3.15 -15.79 -15.48
N CYS A 436 3.15 -14.66 -16.18
CA CYS A 436 2.06 -13.71 -16.17
C CYS A 436 1.18 -13.90 -17.42
N THR A 437 -0.12 -13.74 -17.27
CA THR A 437 -1.05 -13.72 -18.41
C THR A 437 -0.83 -12.46 -19.25
N THR A 438 -1.19 -12.51 -20.53
CA THR A 438 -1.16 -11.33 -21.39
C THR A 438 -2.19 -10.32 -20.89
N ILE A 439 -1.82 -9.03 -20.83
CA ILE A 439 -2.82 -7.98 -20.59
C ILE A 439 -3.70 -7.88 -21.85
N PRO A 440 -5.03 -8.05 -21.74
CA PRO A 440 -5.96 -7.99 -22.86
C PRO A 440 -5.83 -6.72 -23.71
#